data_AF-A0AA51MUF7-F1
#
_entry.id   AF-A0AA51MUF7-F1
#
_cell.length_a   1.000
_cell.length_b   1.000
_cell.length_c   1.000
_cell.angle_alpha   90.00
_cell.angle_beta   90.00
_cell.angle_gamma   90.00
#
_symmetry.space_group_name_H-M   'P 1'
#
loop_
_entity.id
_entity.type
_entity.pdbx_description
1 polymer ?
#
loop_
_entity_poly.entity_id
_entity_poly.type
_entity_poly.pdbx_seq_one_letter_code
_entity_poly.pdbx_strand_id
1 'polypeptide(L)' 'MKEKRSIFKKFLKVLCSLLILLAPMTIVNTASFFLWGEPECPDSLKKSITDK' A
#
# COMPACT_ATOMS: atom_id res chain seq x y z
N MET A 1 35.46 -12.72 -0.35
CA MET A 1 34.12 -12.79 0.30
C MET A 1 33.76 -11.60 1.21
N LYS A 2 34.68 -10.69 1.57
CA LYS A 2 34.38 -9.59 2.52
C LYS A 2 33.62 -8.41 1.88
N GLU A 3 33.89 -8.08 0.61
CA GLU A 3 33.26 -6.92 -0.05
C GLU A 3 31.78 -7.10 -0.40
N LYS A 4 31.36 -8.32 -0.77
CA LYS A 4 29.95 -8.64 -1.08
C LYS A 4 29.01 -8.43 0.11
N ARG A 5 29.48 -8.64 1.34
CA ARG A 5 28.70 -8.40 2.57
C ARG A 5 28.36 -6.92 2.77
N SER A 6 29.24 -6.02 2.36
CA SER A 6 29.05 -4.58 2.55
C SER A 6 27.93 -4.03 1.67
N ILE A 7 27.90 -4.46 0.40
CA ILE A 7 26.89 -4.07 -0.57
C ILE A 7 25.51 -4.59 -0.13
N PHE A 8 25.43 -5.85 0.27
CA PHE A 8 24.18 -6.47 0.74
C PHE A 8 23.58 -5.73 1.94
N LYS A 9 24.43 -5.30 2.88
CA LYS A 9 24.00 -4.53 4.06
C LYS A 9 23.41 -3.18 3.68
N LYS A 10 23.96 -2.54 2.65
CA LYS A 10 23.48 -1.25 2.13
C LYS A 10 22.11 -1.39 1.46
N PHE A 11 21.93 -2.42 0.64
CA PHE A 11 20.62 -2.75 0.03
C PHE A 11 19.56 -3.08 1.09
N LEU A 12 19.88 -3.93 2.07
CA LEU A 12 18.97 -4.25 3.18
C LEU A 12 18.54 -3.01 3.96
N LYS A 13 19.46 -2.06 4.18
CA LYS A 13 19.13 -0.81 4.87
C LYS A 13 18.13 0.02 4.06
N VAL A 14 18.36 0.17 2.75
CA VAL A 14 17.44 0.89 1.85
C VAL A 14 16.08 0.18 1.79
N LEU A 15 16.08 -1.15 1.67
CA LEU A 15 14.87 -1.97 1.63
C LEU A 15 14.05 -1.82 2.93
N CYS A 16 14.69 -1.88 4.10
CA CYS A 16 14.02 -1.65 5.38
C CYS A 16 13.41 -0.25 5.47
N SER A 17 14.15 0.79 5.08
CA SER A 17 13.60 2.15 5.05
C SER A 17 12.40 2.27 4.11
N LEU A 18 12.45 1.61 2.94
CA LEU A 18 11.35 1.60 1.98
C LEU A 18 10.12 0.87 2.57
N LEU A 19 10.33 -0.30 3.18
CA LEU A 19 9.28 -1.10 3.81
C LEU A 19 8.60 -0.35 4.96
N ILE A 20 9.36 0.39 5.79
CA ILE A 20 8.80 1.20 6.87
C ILE A 20 7.93 2.33 6.32
N LEU A 21 8.31 2.94 5.19
CA LEU A 21 7.54 4.01 4.56
C LEU A 21 6.28 3.49 3.86
N LEU A 22 6.36 2.31 3.25
CA LEU A 22 5.24 1.66 2.55
C LEU A 22 4.26 0.96 3.49
N ALA A 23 4.71 0.46 4.64
CA ALA A 23 3.88 -0.23 5.62
C ALA A 23 2.61 0.55 6.04
N PRO A 24 2.66 1.84 6.43
CA PRO A 24 1.45 2.56 6.79
C PRO A 24 0.51 2.75 5.59
N MET A 25 1.06 2.95 4.39
CA MET A 25 0.27 3.15 3.17
C MET A 25 -0.49 1.87 2.78
N THR A 26 0.19 0.73 2.86
CA THR A 26 -0.45 -0.57 2.58
C THR A 26 -1.44 -0.93 3.67
N ILE A 27 -1.10 -0.76 4.96
CA ILE A 27 -2.01 -1.08 6.07
C ILE A 27 -3.29 -0.24 6.00
N VAL A 28 -3.23 1.06 5.74
CA VAL A 28 -4.44 1.90 5.69
C VAL A 28 -5.34 1.46 4.53
N ASN A 29 -4.79 1.25 3.34
CA ASN A 29 -5.59 0.85 2.19
C ASN A 29 -6.09 -0.60 2.30
N THR A 30 -5.25 -1.54 2.73
CA THR A 30 -5.65 -2.95 2.86
C THR A 30 -6.56 -3.16 4.06
N ALA A 31 -6.35 -2.48 5.19
CA ALA A 31 -7.27 -2.55 6.33
C ALA A 31 -8.63 -1.94 5.97
N SER A 32 -8.66 -0.82 5.23
CA SER A 32 -9.93 -0.26 4.75
C SER A 32 -10.64 -1.25 3.82
N PHE A 33 -9.91 -1.83 2.87
CA PHE A 33 -10.49 -2.80 1.93
C PHE A 33 -10.90 -4.13 2.60
N PHE A 34 -10.10 -4.69 3.51
CA PHE A 34 -10.36 -5.98 4.15
C PHE A 34 -11.29 -5.90 5.36
N LEU A 35 -11.21 -4.85 6.19
CA LEU A 35 -12.04 -4.70 7.39
C LEU A 35 -13.38 -4.04 7.08
N TRP A 36 -13.39 -3.08 6.17
CA TRP A 36 -14.61 -2.33 5.83
C TRP A 36 -15.28 -2.81 4.53
N GLY A 37 -14.61 -3.65 3.74
CA GLY A 37 -15.02 -3.92 2.36
C GLY A 37 -14.78 -2.70 1.47
N GLU A 38 -14.79 -2.87 0.15
CA GLU A 38 -14.89 -1.71 -0.74
C GLU A 38 -16.22 -1.00 -0.43
N PRO A 39 -16.22 0.30 -0.04
CA PRO A 39 -17.47 0.97 0.26
C PRO A 39 -18.34 0.94 -0.99
N GLU A 40 -19.50 0.29 -0.90
CA GLU A 40 -20.45 0.29 -2.01
C GLU A 40 -20.75 1.76 -2.34
N CYS A 41 -20.40 2.17 -3.55
CA CYS A 41 -20.75 3.51 -4.04
C CYS A 41 -22.26 3.65 -3.91
N PRO A 42 -22.77 4.61 -3.10
CA PRO A 42 -24.18 4.70 -2.80
C PRO A 42 -24.97 4.87 -4.09
N ASP A 43 -26.13 4.21 -4.18
CA ASP A 43 -26.93 4.19 -5.41
C ASP A 43 -27.34 5.59 -5.89
N SER A 44 -27.38 6.58 -4.98
CA SER A 44 -27.59 7.99 -5.30
C SER A 44 -26.51 8.55 -6.24
N LEU A 45 -25.26 8.13 -6.09
CA LEU A 45 -24.13 8.54 -6.92
C LEU A 45 -24.01 7.69 -8.20
N LYS A 46 -24.29 6.38 -8.14
CA LYS A 46 -24.34 5.53 -9.35
C LYS A 46 -25.36 6.06 -10.37
N LYS A 47 -26.56 6.42 -9.92
CA LYS A 47 -27.62 6.97 -10.79
C LYS A 47 -27.20 8.28 -11.47
N SER A 48 -26.45 9.14 -10.77
CA SER A 48 -26.02 10.45 -11.31
C SER A 48 -25.00 10.35 -12.46
N ILE A 49 -24.31 9.22 -12.57
CA ILE A 49 -23.28 8.99 -13.60
C ILE A 49 -23.85 8.19 -14.78
N THR A 50 -24.80 7.28 -14.54
CA THR A 50 -25.46 6.47 -15.57
C THR A 50 -26.50 7.26 -16.38
N ASP A 51 -27.09 8.32 -15.81
CA ASP A 51 -28.08 9.17 -16.50
C ASP A 51 -27.45 10.29 -17.35
N LYS A 52 -26.17 10.17 -17.71
CA LYS A 52 -25.43 11.09 -18.59
C LYS A 52 -24.96 10.37 -19.84
#